data_AF-A0A3C0S3X2-F1
#
_entry.id   AF-A0A3C0S3X2-F1
#
_cell.length_a   1.000
_cell.length_b   1.000
_cell.length_c   1.000
_cell.angle_alpha   90.00
_cell.angle_beta   90.00
_cell.angle_gamma   90.00
#
_symmetry.space_group_name_H-M   'P 1'
#
loop_
_entity.id
_entity.type
_entity.pdbx_description
1 polymer ?
#
loop_
_entity_poly.entity_id
_entity_poly.type
_entity_poly.pdbx_seq_one_letter_code
_entity_poly.pdbx_strand_id
1 'polypeptide(L)'
;MSLDSQLQNNGVIVAKLDDLLNWARLSSMWPMSFGIACCAIEMMGAMASTYDLDRMGVFPRPSPRQSDVIIIAGTVTFKMAD
;
A
#
# COMPACT_ATOMS: atom_id res chain seq x y z
N MET A 1 4.79 -13.58 11.34
CA MET A 1 4.82 -13.64 12.82
C MET A 1 5.10 -15.04 13.37
N SER A 2 5.49 -16.03 12.56
CA SER A 2 5.97 -17.34 13.04
C SER A 2 7.49 -17.53 12.93
N LEU A 3 8.22 -16.59 12.31
CA LEU A 3 9.68 -16.61 12.21
C LEU A 3 10.38 -15.84 13.34
N ASP A 4 9.68 -14.93 14.03
CA ASP A 4 10.29 -14.03 15.02
C ASP A 4 10.90 -14.77 16.24
N SER A 5 10.39 -15.96 16.58
CA SER A 5 10.84 -16.74 17.75
C SER A 5 12.06 -17.64 17.49
N GLN A 6 12.36 -18.00 16.25
CA GLN A 6 13.50 -18.88 15.89
C GLN A 6 14.79 -18.09 15.58
N LEU A 7 14.69 -16.76 15.41
CA LEU A 7 15.75 -15.89 14.87
C LEU A 7 16.44 -14.99 15.92
N GLN A 8 16.05 -15.05 17.19
CA GLN A 8 16.57 -14.21 18.28
C GLN A 8 18.09 -14.36 18.56
N ASN A 9 18.73 -15.41 18.07
CA ASN A 9 20.16 -15.68 18.33
C ASN A 9 21.14 -14.90 17.43
N ASN A 10 20.69 -14.27 16.34
CA ASN A 10 21.54 -13.56 15.36
C ASN A 10 21.11 -12.09 15.13
N GLY A 11 20.76 -11.37 16.20
CA GLY A 11 20.01 -10.10 16.16
C GLY A 11 20.50 -8.99 15.20
N VAL A 12 21.80 -8.89 14.89
CA VAL A 12 22.31 -7.86 13.95
C VAL A 12 22.02 -8.20 12.48
N ILE A 13 22.12 -9.48 12.10
CA ILE A 13 21.86 -9.94 10.73
C ILE A 13 20.35 -9.91 10.45
N VAL A 14 19.55 -10.28 11.45
CA VAL A 14 18.08 -10.30 11.36
C VAL A 14 17.53 -8.88 11.23
N ALA A 15 18.00 -7.93 12.05
CA ALA A 15 17.59 -6.54 11.93
C ALA A 15 17.86 -5.97 10.53
N LYS A 16 19.01 -6.29 9.92
CA LYS A 16 19.33 -5.85 8.55
C LYS A 16 18.46 -6.52 7.48
N LEU A 17 18.03 -7.76 7.70
CA LEU A 17 17.11 -8.44 6.80
C LEU A 17 15.70 -7.85 6.90
N ASP A 18 15.23 -7.57 8.12
CA ASP A 18 13.93 -6.92 8.34
C ASP A 18 13.89 -5.51 7.74
N ASP A 19 14.97 -4.73 7.90
CA ASP A 19 15.12 -3.42 7.25
C ASP A 19 14.98 -3.53 5.73
N LEU A 20 15.64 -4.51 5.11
CA LEU A 20 15.58 -4.74 3.67
C LEU A 20 14.17 -5.13 3.20
N LEU A 21 13.51 -6.05 3.91
CA LEU A 21 12.15 -6.51 3.58
C LEU A 21 11.12 -5.38 3.73
N ASN A 22 11.26 -4.55 4.77
CA ASN A 22 10.39 -3.40 4.97
C ASN A 22 10.63 -2.32 3.91
N TRP A 23 11.88 -2.07 3.54
CA TRP A 23 12.21 -1.18 2.42
C TRP A 23 11.58 -1.67 1.11
N ALA A 24 11.70 -2.97 0.81
CA ALA A 24 11.12 -3.56 -0.39
C ALA A 24 9.59 -3.34 -0.45
N ARG A 25 8.86 -3.66 0.63
CA ARG A 25 7.41 -3.47 0.71
C ARG A 25 6.99 -1.99 0.61
N LEU A 26 7.74 -1.09 1.25
CA LEU A 26 7.46 0.34 1.21
C LEU A 26 7.70 0.93 -0.19
N SER A 27 8.72 0.43 -0.90
CA SER A 27 9.15 0.95 -2.20
C SER A 27 8.28 0.51 -3.38
N SER A 28 7.35 -0.42 -3.19
CA SER A 28 6.56 -1.01 -4.29
C SER A 28 5.11 -1.28 -3.88
N MET A 29 4.43 -0.31 -3.28
CA MET A 29 3.04 -0.51 -2.85
C MET A 29 2.09 -0.46 -4.05
N TRP A 30 1.25 -1.48 -4.21
CA TRP A 30 0.24 -1.48 -5.28
C TRP A 30 -1.15 -1.17 -4.72
N PRO A 31 -1.61 0.10 -4.74
CA PRO A 31 -2.92 0.44 -4.23
C PRO A 31 -4.03 0.05 -5.20
N MET A 32 -5.15 -0.34 -4.62
CA MET A 32 -6.46 -0.30 -5.27
C MET A 32 -7.13 1.03 -4.94
N SER A 33 -7.46 1.79 -5.97
CA SER A 33 -8.27 3.00 -5.88
C SER A 33 -9.75 2.66 -5.71
N PHE A 34 -10.34 2.98 -4.56
CA PHE A 34 -11.77 2.82 -4.31
C PHE A 34 -12.44 4.19 -4.19
N GLY A 35 -12.76 4.79 -5.33
CA GLY A 35 -13.37 6.12 -5.40
C GLY A 35 -14.89 6.08 -5.23
N ILE A 36 -15.38 6.57 -4.09
CA ILE A 36 -16.83 6.56 -3.76
C ILE A 36 -17.44 7.96 -3.85
N ALA A 37 -16.66 9.01 -3.56
CA ALA A 37 -17.13 10.39 -3.55
C ALA A 37 -16.05 11.34 -4.08
N CYS A 38 -16.07 12.60 -3.64
CA CYS A 38 -15.17 13.65 -4.12
C CYS A 38 -13.68 13.35 -3.91
N CYS A 39 -13.28 12.59 -2.89
CA CYS A 39 -11.87 12.24 -2.71
C CYS A 39 -11.31 11.36 -3.84
N ALA A 40 -12.16 10.78 -4.69
CA ALA A 40 -11.73 10.07 -5.89
C ALA A 40 -11.01 11.00 -6.89
N ILE A 41 -11.51 12.24 -7.09
CA ILE A 41 -10.87 13.18 -8.02
C ILE A 41 -9.55 13.73 -7.46
N GLU A 42 -9.44 13.86 -6.14
CA GLU A 42 -8.19 14.24 -5.46
C GLU A 42 -7.15 13.13 -5.63
N MET A 43 -7.55 11.87 -5.50
CA MET A 43 -6.69 10.72 -5.74
C MET A 43 -6.26 10.61 -7.22
N MET A 44 -7.15 10.90 -8.18
CA MET A 44 -6.78 10.98 -9.60
C MET A 44 -5.77 12.11 -9.85
N GLY A 45 -5.93 13.25 -9.18
CA GLY A 45 -4.98 14.36 -9.22
C GLY A 45 -3.62 14.00 -8.62
N ALA A 46 -3.60 13.22 -7.54
CA ALA A 46 -2.38 12.71 -6.93
C ALA A 46 -1.62 11.73 -7.85
N MET A 47 -2.35 10.94 -8.65
CA MET A 47 -1.77 10.05 -9.66
C MET A 47 -1.42 10.76 -10.98
N ALA A 48 -1.83 12.01 -11.16
CA ALA A 48 -1.52 12.79 -12.35
C ALA A 48 -0.08 13.36 -12.30
N SER A 49 0.34 13.95 -13.41
CA SER A 49 1.72 14.43 -13.63
C SER A 49 2.27 15.39 -12.57
N THR A 50 1.40 16.09 -11.83
CA THR A 50 1.82 17.07 -10.83
C THR A 50 2.44 16.41 -9.60
N TYR A 51 1.87 15.30 -9.14
CA TYR A 51 2.26 14.62 -7.90
C TYR A 51 2.81 13.21 -8.13
N ASP A 52 2.58 12.63 -9.31
CA ASP A 52 3.11 11.37 -9.84
C ASP A 52 3.49 10.34 -8.76
N LEU A 53 2.48 9.63 -8.28
CA LEU A 53 2.65 8.57 -7.29
C LEU A 53 3.49 7.40 -7.81
N ASP A 54 3.56 7.16 -9.12
CA ASP A 54 4.37 6.08 -9.70
C ASP A 54 5.86 6.29 -9.41
N ARG A 55 6.31 7.54 -9.25
CA ARG A 55 7.67 7.88 -8.82
C ARG A 55 8.06 7.30 -7.47
N MET A 56 7.09 7.08 -6.58
CA MET A 56 7.30 6.48 -5.26
C MET A 56 7.10 4.95 -5.28
N GLY A 57 6.98 4.35 -6.47
CA GLY A 57 6.69 2.93 -6.66
C GLY A 57 5.24 2.55 -6.38
N VAL A 58 4.34 3.53 -6.46
CA VAL A 58 2.91 3.36 -6.18
C VAL A 58 2.14 3.17 -7.49
N PHE A 59 1.87 1.90 -7.83
CA PHE A 59 1.21 1.55 -9.09
C PHE A 59 -0.24 1.07 -8.87
N PRO A 60 -1.25 1.76 -9.43
CA PRO A 60 -2.65 1.38 -9.23
C PRO A 60 -2.99 0.04 -9.89
N ARG A 61 -3.53 -0.91 -9.12
CA ARG A 61 -4.07 -2.18 -9.65
C ARG A 61 -5.61 -2.18 -9.52
N PRO A 62 -6.36 -2.47 -10.61
CA PRO A 62 -7.82 -2.47 -10.57
C PRO A 62 -8.40 -3.72 -9.89
N SER A 63 -7.60 -4.74 -9.62
CA SER A 63 -8.07 -6.01 -9.05
C SER A 63 -7.66 -6.17 -7.58
N PRO A 64 -8.57 -6.56 -6.68
CA PRO A 64 -8.29 -6.60 -5.24
C PRO A 64 -7.35 -7.73 -4.86
N ARG A 65 -7.28 -8.77 -5.71
CA ARG A 65 -6.42 -9.93 -5.51
C ARG A 65 -4.94 -9.65 -5.79
N GLN A 66 -4.63 -8.55 -6.46
CA GLN A 66 -3.25 -8.21 -6.84
C GLN A 66 -2.77 -6.92 -6.17
N SER A 67 -3.63 -6.21 -5.44
CA SER A 67 -3.27 -4.99 -4.73
C SER A 67 -2.82 -5.31 -3.30
N ASP A 68 -1.84 -4.56 -2.80
CA ASP A 68 -1.36 -4.68 -1.42
C ASP A 68 -2.17 -3.82 -0.45
N VAL A 69 -2.68 -2.69 -0.93
CA VAL A 69 -3.40 -1.68 -0.12
C VAL A 69 -4.69 -1.28 -0.84
N ILE A 70 -5.73 -0.94 -0.08
CA ILE A 70 -6.96 -0.33 -0.60
C ILE A 70 -7.08 1.11 -0.10
N ILE A 71 -7.27 2.06 -1.01
CA ILE A 71 -7.49 3.48 -0.69
C ILE A 71 -8.98 3.77 -0.85
N ILE A 72 -9.67 3.89 0.28
CA ILE A 72 -11.10 4.24 0.34
C ILE A 72 -11.22 5.77 0.26
N ALA A 73 -11.50 6.27 -0.93
CA ALA A 73 -11.54 7.69 -1.23
C ALA A 73 -13.01 8.17 -1.32
N GLY A 74 -13.57 8.54 -0.16
CA GLY A 74 -14.88 9.17 -0.07
C GLY A 74 -15.74 8.61 1.06
N THR A 75 -17.00 9.04 1.09
CA THR A 75 -17.97 8.63 2.12
C THR A 75 -18.47 7.21 1.88
N VAL A 76 -18.29 6.33 2.86
CA VAL A 76 -18.86 4.96 2.84
C VAL A 76 -20.32 5.03 3.26
N THR A 77 -21.23 4.53 2.42
CA THR A 77 -22.66 4.40 2.76
C THR A 77 -22.94 3.03 3.35
N PHE A 78 -24.04 2.87 4.09
CA PHE A 78 -24.42 1.56 4.66
C PHE A 78 -24.48 0.44 3.61
N LYS A 79 -24.94 0.76 2.40
CA LYS A 79 -24.98 -0.19 1.28
C LYS A 79 -23.59 -0.60 0.77
N MET A 80 -22.56 0.22 1.01
CA MET A 80 -21.18 -0.04 0.59
C MET A 80 -20.34 -0.67 1.71
N ALA A 81 -20.87 -0.72 2.94
CA ALA A 81 -20.22 -1.33 4.08
C ALA A 81 -20.42 -2.85 4.12
N ASP A 82 -21.58 -3.31 3.62
CA ASP A 82 -21.92 -4.72 3.40
C ASP A 82 -21.43 -5.21 2.02
#